data_AF-A0A3D8IBV7-F1
#
_entry.id   AF-A0A3D8IBV7-F1
#
_cell.length_a   1.000
_cell.length_b   1.000
_cell.length_c   1.000
_cell.angle_alpha   90.00
_cell.angle_beta   90.00
_cell.angle_gamma   90.00
#
_symmetry.space_group_name_H-M   'P 1'
#
loop_
_entity.id
_entity.type
_entity.pdbx_description
1 polymer ?
#
loop_
_entity_poly.entity_id
_entity_poly.type
_entity_poly.pdbx_seq_one_letter_code
_entity_poly.pdbx_strand_id
1 'polypeptide(L)'
;MIFEKLKKIVIAYIANNFKLSNKLTKVNNHLGLKLTEIEKAQQVLAQKLQNLEKQMHLKLYSLDSKMQVLLRKSMENEIFALRNSVLPYANLPIRPSHFLLLSYNKHIPKYSHHNLGDFIQTIATKNALLFLNPKTTFEFFDRDSLISYYPVRGGGGIIL
;
A
#
# COMPACT_ATOMS: atom_id res chain seq x y z
N MET A 1 -74.50 51.18 -29.29
CA MET A 1 -73.43 50.58 -30.11
C MET A 1 -72.09 50.41 -29.37
N ILE A 2 -71.67 51.37 -28.53
CA ILE A 2 -70.39 51.31 -27.79
C ILE A 2 -70.36 50.22 -26.70
N PHE A 3 -71.45 50.06 -25.94
CA PHE A 3 -71.56 49.08 -24.86
C PHE A 3 -71.36 47.62 -25.32
N GLU A 4 -71.97 47.25 -26.45
CA GLU A 4 -71.82 45.91 -27.04
C GLU A 4 -70.40 45.62 -27.55
N LYS A 5 -69.69 46.64 -28.04
CA LYS A 5 -68.26 46.50 -28.40
C LYS A 5 -67.39 46.25 -27.16
N LEU A 6 -67.62 47.01 -26.08
CA LEU A 6 -66.89 46.83 -24.81
C LEU A 6 -67.15 45.45 -24.20
N LYS A 7 -68.41 45.00 -24.20
CA LYS A 7 -68.78 43.66 -23.71
C LYS A 7 -68.03 42.55 -24.45
N LYS A 8 -67.93 42.61 -25.78
CA LYS A 8 -67.17 41.64 -26.59
C LYS A 8 -65.67 41.65 -26.25
N ILE A 9 -65.08 42.82 -26.05
CA ILE A 9 -63.65 42.96 -25.68
C ILE A 9 -63.39 42.31 -24.30
N VAL A 10 -64.24 42.58 -23.32
CA VAL A 10 -64.10 42.00 -21.96
C VAL A 10 -64.25 40.49 -22.00
N ILE A 11 -65.24 39.95 -22.72
CA ILE A 11 -65.42 38.50 -22.87
C ILE A 11 -64.20 37.86 -23.55
N ALA A 12 -63.67 38.45 -24.61
CA ALA A 12 -62.48 37.95 -25.30
C ALA A 12 -61.24 37.97 -24.40
N TYR A 13 -61.07 39.02 -23.60
CA TYR A 13 -59.98 39.11 -22.61
C TYR A 13 -60.08 38.01 -21.56
N ILE A 14 -61.27 37.79 -20.98
CA ILE A 14 -61.51 36.72 -19.99
C ILE A 14 -61.22 35.34 -20.61
N ALA A 15 -61.74 35.07 -21.81
CA ALA A 15 -61.52 33.80 -22.51
C ALA A 15 -60.03 33.53 -22.80
N ASN A 16 -59.30 34.56 -23.23
CA ASN A 16 -57.85 34.44 -23.47
C ASN A 16 -57.07 34.16 -22.18
N ASN A 17 -57.39 34.85 -21.07
CA ASN A 17 -56.75 34.58 -19.79
C ASN A 17 -57.05 33.17 -19.28
N PHE A 18 -58.29 32.69 -19.46
CA PHE A 18 -58.65 31.32 -19.09
C PHE A 18 -57.87 30.28 -19.91
N LYS A 19 -57.71 30.52 -21.22
CA LYS A 19 -56.91 29.67 -22.11
C LYS A 19 -55.43 29.69 -21.73
N LEU A 20 -54.89 30.84 -21.37
CA LEU A 20 -53.50 30.99 -20.92
C LEU A 20 -53.27 30.25 -19.59
N SER A 21 -54.17 30.43 -18.62
CA SER A 21 -54.15 29.73 -17.33
C SER A 21 -54.12 28.21 -17.52
N ASN A 22 -55.01 27.67 -18.36
CA ASN A 22 -55.03 26.24 -18.67
C ASN A 22 -53.73 25.75 -19.31
N LYS A 23 -53.11 26.56 -20.18
CA LYS A 23 -51.82 26.22 -20.79
C LYS A 23 -50.70 26.20 -19.74
N LEU A 24 -50.67 27.19 -18.85
CA LEU A 24 -49.72 27.25 -17.73
C LEU A 24 -49.85 26.05 -16.80
N THR A 25 -51.07 25.66 -16.42
CA THR A 25 -51.31 24.48 -15.58
C THR A 25 -50.78 23.20 -16.23
N LYS A 26 -51.01 23.00 -17.54
CA LYS A 26 -50.49 21.84 -18.26
C LYS A 26 -48.97 21.80 -18.27
N VAL A 27 -48.31 22.95 -18.52
CA VAL A 27 -46.85 23.04 -18.51
C VAL A 27 -46.31 22.75 -17.11
N ASN A 28 -46.92 23.32 -16.07
CA ASN A 28 -46.48 23.12 -14.69
C ASN A 28 -46.57 21.65 -14.27
N ASN A 29 -47.68 20.98 -14.62
CA ASN A 29 -47.84 19.55 -14.35
C ASN A 29 -46.79 18.70 -15.08
N HIS A 30 -46.50 19.04 -16.35
CA HIS A 30 -45.47 18.34 -17.12
C HIS A 30 -44.06 18.52 -16.51
N LEU A 31 -43.73 19.73 -16.07
CA LEU A 31 -42.47 20.03 -15.40
C LEU A 31 -42.35 19.27 -14.06
N GLY A 32 -43.42 19.19 -13.28
CA GLY A 32 -43.44 18.42 -12.02
C GLY A 32 -43.17 16.92 -12.23
N LEU A 33 -43.75 16.33 -13.29
CA LEU A 33 -43.46 14.94 -13.67
C LEU A 33 -41.99 14.76 -14.06
N LYS A 34 -41.45 15.67 -14.88
CA LYS A 34 -40.03 15.64 -15.29
C LYS A 34 -39.08 15.79 -14.11
N LEU A 35 -39.41 16.64 -13.15
CA LEU A 35 -38.61 16.81 -11.93
C LEU A 35 -38.58 15.50 -11.12
N THR A 36 -39.73 14.84 -10.96
CA THR A 36 -39.84 13.55 -10.26
C THR A 36 -39.02 12.45 -10.96
N GLU A 37 -39.00 12.43 -12.31
CA GLU A 37 -38.15 11.50 -13.07
C GLU A 37 -36.66 11.74 -12.82
N ILE A 38 -36.24 13.01 -12.78
CA ILE A 38 -34.84 13.41 -12.53
C ILE A 38 -34.43 13.01 -11.11
N GLU A 39 -35.26 13.28 -10.10
CA GLU A 39 -34.97 12.92 -8.70
C GLU A 39 -34.80 11.40 -8.53
N LYS A 40 -35.65 10.59 -9.18
CA LYS A 40 -35.51 9.13 -9.18
C LYS A 40 -34.21 8.69 -9.86
N ALA A 41 -33.86 9.29 -10.99
CA ALA A 41 -32.62 8.97 -11.69
C ALA A 41 -31.39 9.32 -10.84
N GLN A 42 -31.42 10.45 -10.12
CA GLN A 42 -30.35 10.87 -9.21
C GLN A 42 -30.19 9.87 -8.04
N GLN A 43 -31.28 9.41 -7.44
CA GLN A 43 -31.22 8.40 -6.37
C GLN A 43 -30.60 7.08 -6.86
N VAL A 44 -31.00 6.61 -8.04
CA VAL A 44 -30.42 5.39 -8.63
C VAL A 44 -28.93 5.56 -8.91
N LEU A 45 -28.52 6.74 -9.41
CA LEU A 45 -27.12 7.02 -9.69
C LEU A 45 -26.29 7.06 -8.41
N ALA A 46 -26.78 7.72 -7.36
CA ALA A 46 -26.13 7.79 -6.05
C ALA A 46 -25.92 6.38 -5.46
N GLN A 47 -26.94 5.52 -5.53
CA GLN A 47 -26.82 4.14 -5.06
C GLN A 47 -25.78 3.33 -5.85
N LYS A 48 -25.74 3.50 -7.18
CA LYS A 48 -24.73 2.85 -8.03
C LYS A 48 -23.31 3.32 -7.68
N LEU A 49 -23.14 4.62 -7.41
CA LEU A 49 -21.85 5.20 -7.03
C LEU A 49 -21.33 4.59 -5.72
N GLN A 50 -22.18 4.55 -4.68
CA GLN A 50 -21.83 3.95 -3.39
C GLN A 50 -21.46 2.47 -3.52
N ASN A 51 -22.19 1.72 -4.34
CA ASN A 51 -21.88 0.31 -4.58
C ASN A 51 -20.52 0.14 -5.28
N LEU A 52 -20.20 1.01 -6.23
CA LEU A 52 -18.93 0.97 -6.96
C LEU A 52 -17.75 1.31 -6.04
N GLU A 53 -17.90 2.33 -5.19
CA GLU A 53 -16.90 2.69 -4.17
C GLU A 53 -16.62 1.53 -3.22
N LYS A 54 -17.67 0.85 -2.74
CA LYS A 54 -17.54 -0.33 -1.88
C LYS A 54 -16.80 -1.47 -2.59
N GLN A 55 -17.13 -1.74 -3.85
CA GLN A 55 -16.44 -2.78 -4.63
C GLN A 55 -14.96 -2.43 -4.87
N MET A 56 -14.66 -1.16 -5.13
CA MET A 56 -13.29 -0.69 -5.30
C MET A 56 -12.48 -0.86 -4.02
N HIS A 57 -13.05 -0.49 -2.86
CA HIS A 57 -12.39 -0.64 -1.57
C HIS A 57 -12.05 -2.11 -1.25
N LEU A 58 -12.99 -3.03 -1.50
CA LEU A 58 -12.77 -4.47 -1.33
C LEU A 58 -11.67 -5.02 -2.26
N LYS A 59 -11.63 -4.56 -3.52
CA LYS A 59 -10.56 -4.95 -4.46
C LYS A 59 -9.20 -4.43 -4.01
N LEU A 60 -9.12 -3.20 -3.51
CA LEU A 60 -7.87 -2.61 -3.03
C LEU A 60 -7.30 -3.41 -1.85
N TYR A 61 -8.17 -3.75 -0.88
CA TYR A 61 -7.78 -4.57 0.27
C TYR A 61 -7.32 -5.98 -0.14
N SER A 62 -8.02 -6.60 -1.10
CA SER A 62 -7.61 -7.91 -1.63
C SER A 62 -6.26 -7.85 -2.35
N LEU A 63 -5.98 -6.76 -3.07
CA LEU A 63 -4.70 -6.59 -3.76
C LEU A 63 -3.54 -6.40 -2.75
N ASP A 64 -3.76 -5.58 -1.72
CA ASP A 64 -2.75 -5.33 -0.68
C ASP A 64 -2.39 -6.62 0.06
N SER A 65 -3.39 -7.39 0.51
CA SER A 65 -3.14 -8.69 1.14
C SER A 65 -2.36 -9.67 0.25
N LYS A 66 -2.64 -9.74 -1.06
CA LYS A 66 -1.86 -10.56 -2.00
C LYS A 66 -0.42 -10.07 -2.14
N MET A 67 -0.23 -8.75 -2.20
CA MET A 67 1.09 -8.13 -2.28
C MET A 67 1.93 -8.46 -1.04
N GLN A 68 1.35 -8.38 0.16
CA GLN A 68 2.03 -8.76 1.40
C GLN A 68 2.48 -10.22 1.42
N VAL A 69 1.63 -11.14 0.92
CA VAL A 69 1.99 -12.56 0.79
C VAL A 69 3.15 -12.77 -0.19
N LEU A 70 3.16 -12.06 -1.32
CA LEU A 70 4.23 -12.15 -2.31
C LEU A 70 5.55 -11.59 -1.78
N LEU A 71 5.50 -10.42 -1.10
CA LEU A 71 6.68 -9.83 -0.47
C LEU A 71 7.29 -10.76 0.57
N ARG A 72 6.46 -11.35 1.43
CA ARG A 72 6.91 -12.34 2.41
C ARG A 72 7.58 -13.55 1.74
N LYS A 73 6.99 -14.10 0.68
CA LYS A 73 7.59 -15.22 -0.07
C LYS A 73 8.92 -14.84 -0.71
N SER A 74 9.04 -13.62 -1.24
CA SER A 74 10.30 -13.11 -1.79
C SER A 74 11.38 -13.05 -0.71
N MET A 75 11.06 -12.49 0.46
CA MET A 75 11.98 -12.41 1.59
C MET A 75 12.38 -13.80 2.09
N GLU A 76 11.44 -14.73 2.21
CA GLU A 76 11.73 -16.12 2.58
C GLU A 76 12.70 -16.77 1.58
N ASN A 77 12.46 -16.59 0.27
CA ASN A 77 13.35 -17.10 -0.78
C ASN A 77 14.75 -16.48 -0.72
N GLU A 78 14.86 -15.17 -0.49
CA GLU A 78 16.15 -14.49 -0.32
C GLU A 78 16.91 -14.98 0.92
N ILE A 79 16.20 -15.19 2.05
CA ILE A 79 16.78 -15.76 3.26
C ILE A 79 17.28 -17.19 2.99
N PHE A 80 16.51 -18.02 2.29
CA PHE A 80 16.94 -19.38 1.93
C PHE A 80 18.10 -19.38 0.94
N ALA A 81 18.12 -18.46 -0.04
CA ALA A 81 19.23 -18.30 -0.96
C ALA A 81 20.51 -17.89 -0.21
N LEU A 82 20.41 -16.93 0.72
CA LEU A 82 21.52 -16.53 1.58
C LEU A 82 22.01 -17.71 2.43
N ARG A 83 21.10 -18.43 3.10
CA ARG A 83 21.43 -19.65 3.88
C ARG A 83 22.18 -20.67 3.02
N ASN A 84 21.68 -20.97 1.82
CA ASN A 84 22.29 -21.94 0.93
C ASN A 84 23.62 -21.43 0.34
N SER A 85 23.81 -20.11 0.21
CA SER A 85 25.09 -19.54 -0.24
C SER A 85 26.18 -19.60 0.84
N VAL A 86 25.81 -19.39 2.11
CA VAL A 86 26.73 -19.46 3.26
C VAL A 86 26.98 -20.92 3.68
N LEU A 87 25.96 -21.77 3.53
CA LEU A 87 25.99 -23.20 3.86
C LEU A 87 25.53 -24.02 2.65
N PRO A 88 26.37 -24.18 1.60
CA PRO A 88 26.02 -24.91 0.38
C PRO A 88 25.68 -26.39 0.62
N TYR A 89 25.96 -26.91 1.80
CA TYR A 89 25.66 -28.27 2.22
C TYR A 89 24.70 -28.25 3.42
N ALA A 90 23.39 -28.29 3.14
CA ALA A 90 22.32 -28.29 4.15
C ALA A 90 22.36 -29.47 5.16
N ASN A 91 23.26 -30.44 4.94
CA ASN A 91 23.48 -31.62 5.78
C ASN A 91 24.85 -31.61 6.47
N LEU A 92 25.50 -30.45 6.63
CA LEU A 92 26.70 -30.39 7.47
C LEU A 92 26.30 -30.81 8.89
N PRO A 93 26.97 -31.80 9.49
CA PRO A 93 26.71 -32.16 10.87
C PRO A 93 26.90 -30.90 11.72
N ILE A 94 25.89 -30.56 12.53
CA ILE A 94 26.05 -29.53 13.55
C ILE A 94 27.24 -30.00 14.39
N ARG A 95 28.32 -29.22 14.39
CA ARG A 95 29.48 -29.50 15.23
C ARG A 95 29.17 -28.87 16.59
N PRO A 96 28.71 -29.64 17.59
CA PRO A 96 28.47 -29.08 18.91
C PRO A 96 29.78 -28.49 19.42
N SER A 97 29.71 -27.29 20.02
CA SER A 97 30.90 -26.55 20.47
C SER A 97 31.81 -26.04 19.33
N HIS A 98 31.26 -25.81 18.14
CA HIS A 98 31.93 -25.05 17.09
C HIS A 98 31.15 -23.77 16.80
N PHE A 99 31.80 -22.62 16.84
CA PHE A 99 31.16 -21.31 16.63
C PHE A 99 31.80 -20.52 15.51
N LEU A 100 30.96 -19.84 14.73
CA LEU A 100 31.37 -18.84 13.76
C LEU A 100 31.42 -17.47 14.44
N LEU A 101 32.55 -16.79 14.35
CA LEU A 101 32.75 -15.45 14.90
C LEU A 101 33.11 -14.47 13.79
N LEU A 102 32.52 -13.28 13.82
CA LEU A 102 32.83 -12.24 12.83
C LEU A 102 34.17 -11.58 13.15
N SER A 103 35.03 -11.50 12.15
CA SER A 103 36.31 -10.83 12.22
C SER A 103 36.14 -9.33 11.98
N TYR A 104 36.23 -8.54 13.06
CA TYR A 104 36.23 -7.08 13.02
C TYR A 104 37.64 -6.47 13.02
N ASN A 105 38.67 -7.29 12.76
CA ASN A 105 40.06 -6.84 12.75
C ASN A 105 40.34 -5.85 11.60
N LYS A 106 39.51 -5.84 10.55
CA LYS A 106 39.55 -4.90 9.42
C LYS A 106 38.12 -4.63 8.95
N HIS A 107 37.84 -3.41 8.51
CA HIS A 107 36.67 -3.12 7.67
C HIS A 107 37.10 -2.93 6.22
N ILE A 108 36.11 -3.14 5.33
CA ILE A 108 36.11 -2.97 3.88
C ILE A 108 37.31 -2.15 3.46
N PRO A 109 38.21 -2.67 2.58
CA PRO A 109 39.43 -1.98 2.18
C PRO A 109 39.23 -0.51 1.76
N LYS A 110 38.00 -0.17 1.34
CA LYS A 110 37.53 1.16 0.95
C LYS A 110 37.42 2.19 2.08
N TYR A 111 37.21 1.79 3.34
CA TYR A 111 36.89 2.73 4.43
C TYR A 111 37.90 2.79 5.58
N SER A 112 38.99 2.01 5.56
CA SER A 112 40.17 2.15 6.44
C SER A 112 39.91 2.46 7.93
N HIS A 113 38.79 2.02 8.49
CA HIS A 113 38.41 2.23 9.88
C HIS A 113 38.38 0.90 10.61
N HIS A 114 38.91 0.85 11.83
CA HIS A 114 38.81 -0.32 12.71
C HIS A 114 37.63 -0.11 13.66
N ASN A 115 36.61 -0.98 13.64
CA ASN A 115 35.63 -1.02 14.73
C ASN A 115 36.19 -1.87 15.87
N LEU A 116 37.02 -1.22 16.69
CA LEU A 116 37.66 -1.83 17.84
C LEU A 116 36.64 -2.28 18.89
N GLY A 117 35.46 -1.65 18.95
CA GLY A 117 34.38 -2.04 19.87
C GLY A 117 33.86 -3.43 19.54
N ASP A 118 33.41 -3.64 18.31
CA ASP A 118 32.91 -4.96 17.86
C ASP A 118 34.02 -6.02 17.90
N PHE A 119 35.27 -5.64 17.61
CA PHE A 119 36.41 -6.55 17.74
C PHE A 119 36.61 -7.03 19.18
N ILE A 120 36.59 -6.11 20.16
CA ILE A 120 36.69 -6.47 21.58
C ILE A 120 35.51 -7.36 22.00
N GLN A 121 34.30 -7.08 21.52
CA GLN A 121 33.12 -7.92 21.79
C GLN A 121 33.28 -9.34 21.24
N THR A 122 33.81 -9.50 20.02
CA THR A 122 34.11 -10.82 19.46
C THR A 122 35.14 -11.58 20.32
N ILE A 123 36.21 -10.92 20.77
CA ILE A 123 37.22 -11.56 21.63
C ILE A 123 36.63 -11.92 23.00
N ALA A 124 35.85 -11.04 23.61
CA ALA A 124 35.16 -11.31 24.88
C ALA A 124 34.23 -12.53 24.76
N THR A 125 33.47 -12.59 23.66
CA THR A 125 32.57 -13.72 23.36
C THR A 125 33.33 -15.03 23.21
N LYS A 126 34.44 -15.03 22.45
CA LYS A 126 35.32 -16.20 22.33
C LYS A 126 35.80 -16.69 23.69
N ASN A 127 36.28 -15.77 24.53
CA ASN A 127 36.82 -16.12 25.85
C ASN A 127 35.74 -16.66 26.78
N ALA A 128 34.53 -16.10 26.76
CA ALA A 128 33.39 -16.61 27.51
C ALA A 128 33.01 -18.03 27.08
N LEU A 129 32.98 -18.30 25.77
CA LEU A 129 32.70 -19.63 25.22
C LEU A 129 33.78 -20.67 25.59
N LEU A 130 35.06 -20.27 25.56
CA LEU A 130 36.17 -21.12 26.02
C LEU A 130 36.12 -21.40 27.52
N PHE A 131 35.72 -20.41 28.32
CA PHE A 131 35.55 -20.59 29.77
C PHE A 131 34.45 -21.61 30.07
N LEU A 132 33.31 -21.53 29.37
CA LEU A 132 32.19 -22.45 29.53
C LEU A 132 32.51 -23.86 29.00
N ASN A 133 33.25 -23.95 27.89
CA ASN A 133 33.69 -25.21 27.33
C ASN A 133 35.08 -25.06 26.68
N PRO A 134 36.15 -25.55 27.34
CA PRO A 134 37.51 -25.45 26.82
C PRO A 134 37.75 -26.21 25.51
N LYS A 135 36.87 -27.15 25.13
CA LYS A 135 36.95 -27.89 23.86
C LYS A 135 36.28 -27.15 22.70
N THR A 136 35.75 -25.96 22.94
CA THR A 136 35.12 -25.15 21.90
C THR A 136 36.12 -24.79 20.80
N THR A 137 35.69 -24.95 19.56
CA THR A 137 36.45 -24.57 18.37
C THR A 137 35.78 -23.39 17.66
N PHE A 138 36.55 -22.63 16.90
CA PHE A 138 36.07 -21.40 16.28
C PHE A 138 36.54 -21.29 14.84
N GLU A 139 35.72 -20.68 14.01
CA GLU A 139 36.09 -20.19 12.68
C GLU A 139 35.79 -18.68 12.63
N PHE A 140 36.75 -17.91 12.13
CA PHE A 140 36.58 -16.47 11.96
C PHE A 140 36.18 -16.17 10.53
N PHE A 141 35.06 -15.49 10.38
CA PHE A 141 34.55 -15.10 9.06
C PHE A 141 34.67 -13.59 8.87
N ASP A 142 35.17 -13.17 7.71
CA ASP A 142 35.16 -11.76 7.37
C ASP A 142 33.72 -11.32 7.09
N ARG A 143 33.23 -10.35 7.87
CA ARG A 143 31.90 -9.77 7.66
C ARG A 143 31.78 -9.19 6.26
N ASP A 144 32.85 -8.64 5.71
CA ASP A 144 32.81 -7.98 4.40
C ASP A 144 32.69 -8.98 3.25
N SER A 145 33.08 -10.24 3.49
CA SER A 145 32.75 -11.35 2.59
C SER A 145 31.25 -11.62 2.54
N LEU A 146 30.47 -11.29 3.58
CA LEU A 146 29.01 -11.34 3.54
C LEU A 146 28.42 -10.15 2.77
N ILE A 147 29.10 -9.00 2.75
CA ILE A 147 28.65 -7.79 2.00
C ILE A 147 28.80 -8.00 0.49
N SER A 148 29.79 -8.76 0.03
CA SER A 148 29.92 -9.14 -1.39
C SER A 148 28.75 -9.96 -1.94
N TYR A 149 27.87 -10.49 -1.08
CA TYR A 149 26.66 -11.20 -1.49
C TYR A 149 25.39 -10.33 -1.47
N TYR A 150 25.49 -9.06 -1.04
CA TYR A 150 24.41 -8.10 -1.23
C TYR A 150 24.51 -7.51 -2.64
N PRO A 151 23.50 -7.68 -3.52
CA PRO A 151 23.46 -6.85 -4.72
C PRO A 151 23.45 -5.40 -4.24
N VAL A 152 24.37 -4.61 -4.76
CA VAL A 152 24.53 -3.18 -4.46
C VAL A 152 23.22 -2.45 -4.76
N ARG A 153 22.31 -2.42 -3.78
CA ARG A 153 21.14 -1.55 -3.72
C ARG A 153 20.93 -1.15 -2.27
N GLY A 154 21.61 -0.06 -1.91
CA GLY A 154 21.12 0.92 -0.94
C GLY A 154 21.11 0.49 0.52
N GLY A 155 22.26 0.62 1.18
CA GLY A 155 22.34 0.67 2.65
C GLY A 155 23.20 1.84 3.18
N GLY A 156 23.64 2.73 2.28
CA GLY A 156 24.20 4.02 2.66
C GLY A 156 23.09 5.05 2.65
N GLY A 157 22.39 5.21 3.77
CA GLY A 157 21.62 6.42 3.99
C GLY A 157 22.57 7.61 3.89
N ILE A 158 22.43 8.39 2.84
CA ILE A 158 22.98 9.74 2.79
C ILE A 158 22.16 10.52 3.81
N ILE A 159 22.79 10.90 4.92
CA ILE A 159 22.36 12.07 5.68
C ILE A 159 23.06 13.25 5.02
N LEU A 160 22.34 13.93 4.13
CA LEU A 160 22.49 15.33 3.74
C LEU A 160 21.09 15.89 3.50
#